data_AF-A0A671Q0C1-F1
#
_entry.id   AF-A0A671Q0C1-F1
#
_cell.length_a   1.000
_cell.length_b   1.000
_cell.length_c   1.000
_cell.angle_alpha   90.00
_cell.angle_beta   90.00
_cell.angle_gamma   90.00
#
_symmetry.space_group_name_H-M   'P 1'
#
loop_
_entity.id
_entity.type
_entity.pdbx_description
1 polymer ?
#
loop_
_entity_poly.entity_id
_entity_poly.type
_entity_poly.pdbx_seq_one_letter_code
_entity_poly.pdbx_strand_id
1 'polypeptide(L)'
;MRQFDTQVNEFMDSLIEESASLVSSHVSTVFPLSDKEKMLIKLFFCSDLFEVNHIRTIYHMFIALLILFIFSTLVVDFIDEGRLVLEFDLLVYAFGQFPLVVVTWMCMFLSTLVVPYILLSVWASVYPTSSHRALWTVLAGSLLLLYQGLCLGFLPTYVVLKNGLPPASCFILILEQVRLIMKAHSFIRENVPRVSLLRSVPRFTQYIYFLFAPTLIYRDNYPRNPCIRWGYVATQFSQVLGCLFYAYYIFVRLCIPQFRSISMQLFDLRAMVLCVFNSILPGVLVLFLAFFAFLHCWLNAFAEMLRFGDRMFYKDWWNSTSFANYYRTWNVVVHDWLYYYVYRDFLWMTQKRFRAAAMLVVFTVSAVVHEYVLAICFGFFYPVLFCIFMCFGMVFNFILNDRRKGPIWNVIMWTALFLGQGVQGVLYSQEWYAQRFCPIQEPSFIDLLKPRSWTCSP
;
A
#
# COMPACT_ATOMS: atom_id res chain seq x y z
N MET A 1 10.43 34.52 0.10
CA MET A 1 11.45 33.47 -0.10
C MET A 1 12.28 33.25 1.15
N ARG A 2 13.09 34.20 1.65
CA ARG A 2 13.89 34.00 2.88
C ARG A 2 13.09 33.54 4.11
N GLN A 3 11.93 34.15 4.38
CA GLN A 3 11.05 33.73 5.49
C GLN A 3 10.48 32.32 5.35
N PHE A 4 10.25 31.88 4.11
CA PHE A 4 9.78 30.52 3.81
C PHE A 4 10.91 29.51 4.01
N ASP A 5 12.12 29.82 3.56
CA ASP A 5 13.30 28.99 3.80
C ASP A 5 13.61 28.89 5.31
N THR A 6 13.47 29.98 6.07
CA THR A 6 13.66 29.95 7.54
C THR A 6 12.60 29.09 8.23
N GLN A 7 11.33 29.22 7.84
CA GLN A 7 10.25 28.39 8.41
C GLN A 7 10.38 26.92 8.04
N VAL A 8 10.84 26.61 6.82
CA VAL A 8 11.13 25.25 6.37
C VAL A 8 12.34 24.68 7.11
N ASN A 9 13.40 25.47 7.31
CA ASN A 9 14.58 25.03 8.03
C ASN A 9 14.28 24.78 9.51
N GLU A 10 13.62 25.69 10.21
CA GLU A 10 13.23 25.47 11.60
C GLU A 10 12.21 24.32 11.78
N PHE A 11 11.30 24.13 10.83
CA PHE A 11 10.39 22.99 10.85
C PHE A 11 11.14 21.67 10.68
N MET A 12 12.07 21.64 9.72
CA MET A 12 12.90 20.46 9.46
C MET A 12 13.90 20.20 10.58
N ASP A 13 14.39 21.23 11.26
CA ASP A 13 15.28 21.09 12.40
C ASP A 13 14.52 20.55 13.63
N SER A 14 13.25 20.92 13.80
CA SER A 14 12.38 20.26 14.82
C SER A 14 12.10 18.79 14.51
N LEU A 15 11.93 18.44 13.23
CA LEU A 15 11.82 17.04 12.77
C LEU A 15 13.14 16.28 12.95
N ILE A 16 14.27 16.95 12.74
CA ILE A 16 15.59 16.37 12.96
C ILE A 16 15.82 16.19 14.44
N GLU A 17 15.45 17.11 15.32
CA GLU A 17 15.60 17.00 16.77
C GLU A 17 14.68 15.90 17.35
N GLU A 18 13.49 15.72 16.78
CA GLU A 18 12.61 14.58 17.10
C GLU A 18 13.17 13.24 16.55
N SER A 19 13.76 13.24 15.36
CA SER A 19 14.45 12.06 14.82
C SER A 19 15.80 11.78 15.48
N ALA A 20 16.48 12.82 15.97
CA ALA A 20 17.79 12.78 16.61
C ALA A 20 17.63 12.49 18.10
N SER A 21 16.49 12.79 18.74
CA SER A 21 16.15 12.22 20.04
C SER A 21 15.79 10.73 19.92
N LEU A 22 15.18 10.30 18.80
CA LEU A 22 15.02 8.89 18.44
C LEU A 22 16.35 8.18 18.08
N VAL A 23 17.40 8.92 17.69
CA VAL A 23 18.75 8.37 17.36
C VAL A 23 19.78 8.60 18.49
N SER A 24 19.62 9.61 19.34
CA SER A 24 20.47 9.94 20.49
C SER A 24 20.14 9.04 21.68
N SER A 25 18.89 8.59 21.80
CA SER A 25 18.54 7.42 22.63
C SER A 25 19.26 6.13 22.19
N HIS A 26 19.96 6.14 21.06
CA HIS A 26 20.84 5.05 20.62
C HIS A 26 22.34 5.30 20.84
N VAL A 27 22.77 6.49 21.26
CA VAL A 27 24.18 6.81 21.52
C VAL A 27 24.31 7.81 22.68
N SER A 28 24.37 7.27 23.91
CA SER A 28 24.98 7.82 25.15
C SER A 28 24.05 7.83 26.37
N THR A 29 24.13 6.72 27.12
CA THR A 29 24.00 6.59 28.59
C THR A 29 22.80 7.24 29.30
N VAL A 30 21.66 6.54 29.30
CA VAL A 30 20.92 6.17 30.52
C VAL A 30 20.21 4.84 30.22
N PHE A 31 20.65 3.75 30.87
CA PHE A 31 20.15 2.36 30.83
C PHE A 31 19.71 1.78 29.47
N PRO A 32 20.45 0.81 28.88
CA PRO A 32 20.01 0.15 27.67
C PRO A 32 18.81 -0.75 28.02
N LEU A 33 17.61 -0.34 27.62
CA LEU A 33 16.49 -1.26 27.51
C LEU A 33 16.91 -2.37 26.53
N SER A 34 16.87 -3.62 27.00
CA SER A 34 17.20 -4.82 26.24
C SER A 34 16.41 -4.82 24.93
N ASP A 35 16.95 -5.41 23.86
CA ASP A 35 16.18 -5.66 22.62
C ASP A 35 14.85 -6.39 22.91
N LYS A 36 14.78 -7.13 24.03
CA LYS A 36 13.55 -7.71 24.56
C LYS A 36 12.50 -6.67 24.98
N GLU A 37 12.89 -5.54 25.55
CA GLU A 37 12.00 -4.49 26.03
C GLU A 37 11.49 -3.61 24.87
N LYS A 38 12.34 -3.31 23.88
CA LYS A 38 11.90 -2.69 22.61
C LYS A 38 10.94 -3.61 21.85
N MET A 39 11.17 -4.93 21.89
CA MET A 39 10.28 -5.93 21.33
C MET A 39 8.98 -6.06 22.13
N LEU A 40 9.05 -5.97 23.47
CA LEU A 40 7.87 -6.02 24.35
C LEU A 40 6.93 -4.86 24.02
N ILE A 41 7.45 -3.62 23.95
CA ILE A 41 6.68 -2.41 23.61
C ILE A 41 6.04 -2.52 22.22
N LYS A 42 6.73 -3.12 21.25
CA LYS A 42 6.23 -3.35 19.88
C LYS A 42 5.16 -4.45 19.80
N LEU A 43 5.26 -5.49 20.62
CA LEU A 43 4.22 -6.52 20.75
C LEU A 43 2.97 -5.96 21.46
N PHE A 44 3.19 -5.12 22.48
CA PHE A 44 2.19 -4.47 23.32
C PHE A 44 1.20 -3.63 22.49
N PHE A 45 1.71 -2.80 21.57
CA PHE A 45 0.91 -1.75 20.94
C PHE A 45 -0.25 -2.25 20.03
N CYS A 46 -0.07 -3.35 19.29
CA CYS A 46 -1.04 -3.76 18.26
C CYS A 46 -2.07 -4.78 18.78
N SER A 47 -1.70 -5.63 19.75
CA SER A 47 -2.61 -6.63 20.32
C SER A 47 -3.42 -6.08 21.49
N ASP A 48 -2.83 -5.23 22.34
CA ASP A 48 -3.51 -4.72 23.54
C ASP A 48 -4.56 -3.64 23.22
N LEU A 49 -4.48 -3.00 22.05
CA LEU A 49 -5.47 -2.00 21.64
C LEU A 49 -6.88 -2.59 21.54
N PHE A 50 -7.02 -3.81 21.03
CA PHE A 50 -8.30 -4.52 20.97
C PHE A 50 -8.68 -5.18 22.32
N GLU A 51 -7.74 -5.27 23.27
CA GLU A 51 -8.04 -5.66 24.65
C GLU A 51 -8.73 -4.51 25.42
N VAL A 52 -8.53 -3.25 25.02
CA VAL A 52 -9.28 -2.12 25.58
C VAL A 52 -10.79 -2.31 25.31
N ASN A 53 -11.59 -2.35 26.37
CA ASN A 53 -13.03 -2.63 26.32
C ASN A 53 -13.77 -1.77 25.28
N HIS A 54 -13.41 -0.48 25.15
CA HIS A 54 -14.06 0.44 24.21
C HIS A 54 -13.85 0.08 22.73
N ILE A 55 -12.63 -0.33 22.36
CA ILE A 55 -12.30 -0.67 20.98
C ILE A 55 -12.87 -2.03 20.62
N ARG A 56 -12.91 -2.95 21.59
CA ARG A 56 -13.62 -4.21 21.48
C ARG A 56 -15.11 -4.02 21.19
N THR A 57 -15.76 -3.04 21.82
CA THR A 57 -17.15 -2.69 21.51
C THR A 57 -17.30 -2.22 20.07
N ILE A 58 -16.42 -1.34 19.58
CA ILE A 58 -16.45 -0.89 18.18
C ILE A 58 -16.30 -2.10 17.25
N TYR A 59 -15.36 -3.00 17.53
CA TYR A 59 -15.19 -4.24 16.77
C TYR A 59 -16.47 -5.09 16.73
N HIS A 60 -17.14 -5.28 17.87
CA HIS A 60 -18.43 -5.98 17.93
C HIS A 60 -19.55 -5.25 17.18
N MET A 61 -19.57 -3.92 17.17
CA MET A 61 -20.52 -3.13 16.37
C MET A 61 -20.34 -3.36 14.87
N PHE A 62 -19.09 -3.41 14.38
CA PHE A 62 -18.82 -3.74 12.97
C PHE A 62 -19.26 -5.17 12.62
N ILE A 63 -19.05 -6.14 13.52
CA ILE A 63 -19.56 -7.51 13.32
C ILE A 63 -21.10 -7.52 13.28
N ALA A 64 -21.76 -6.83 14.20
CA ALA A 64 -23.22 -6.74 14.21
C ALA A 64 -23.76 -6.10 12.92
N LEU A 65 -23.09 -5.04 12.44
CA LEU A 65 -23.44 -4.40 11.17
C LEU A 65 -23.24 -5.34 9.97
N LEU A 66 -22.19 -6.16 9.96
CA LEU A 66 -22.01 -7.21 8.96
C LEU A 66 -23.16 -8.23 8.98
N ILE A 67 -23.56 -8.71 10.16
CA ILE A 67 -24.68 -9.65 10.30
C ILE A 67 -25.97 -9.02 9.76
N LEU A 68 -26.21 -7.74 10.04
CA LEU A 68 -27.34 -7.00 9.48
C LEU A 68 -27.28 -6.88 7.96
N PHE A 69 -26.10 -6.64 7.37
CA PHE A 69 -25.94 -6.62 5.91
C PHE A 69 -26.23 -7.97 5.27
N ILE A 70 -25.75 -9.07 5.87
CA ILE A 70 -26.02 -10.43 5.41
C ILE A 70 -27.53 -10.70 5.49
N PHE A 71 -28.14 -10.43 6.64
CA PHE A 71 -29.57 -10.65 6.85
C PHE A 71 -30.42 -9.81 5.89
N SER A 72 -30.13 -8.52 5.76
CA SER A 72 -30.80 -7.63 4.80
C SER A 72 -30.64 -8.13 3.37
N THR A 73 -29.50 -8.73 3.03
CA THR A 73 -29.26 -9.27 1.70
C THR A 73 -30.13 -10.49 1.44
N LEU A 74 -30.10 -11.46 2.35
CA LEU A 74 -30.93 -12.66 2.29
C LEU A 74 -32.42 -12.35 2.23
N VAL A 75 -32.88 -11.34 2.99
CA VAL A 75 -34.29 -10.91 2.99
C VAL A 75 -34.69 -10.31 1.65
N VAL A 76 -33.87 -9.42 1.07
CA VAL A 76 -34.19 -8.80 -0.22
C VAL A 76 -34.18 -9.86 -1.33
N ASP A 77 -33.18 -10.74 -1.36
CA ASP A 77 -33.09 -11.79 -2.38
C ASP A 77 -34.27 -12.78 -2.26
N PHE A 78 -34.70 -13.09 -1.03
CA PHE A 78 -35.90 -13.90 -0.79
C PHE A 78 -37.19 -13.22 -1.26
N ILE A 79 -37.31 -11.89 -1.09
CA ILE A 79 -38.47 -11.13 -1.55
C ILE A 79 -38.50 -11.05 -3.08
N ASP A 80 -37.35 -10.81 -3.71
CA ASP A 80 -37.26 -10.58 -5.15
C ASP A 80 -37.41 -11.88 -5.96
N GLU A 81 -36.76 -12.98 -5.55
CA GLU A 81 -36.72 -14.23 -6.31
C GLU A 81 -37.60 -15.35 -5.74
N GLY A 82 -38.12 -15.19 -4.52
CA GLY A 82 -38.89 -16.23 -3.83
C GLY A 82 -38.06 -17.45 -3.41
N ARG A 83 -36.72 -17.40 -3.54
CA ARG A 83 -35.76 -18.44 -3.13
C ARG A 83 -34.53 -17.78 -2.48
N LEU A 84 -33.91 -18.49 -1.53
CA LEU A 84 -32.63 -18.08 -0.94
C LEU A 84 -31.48 -18.50 -1.86
N VAL A 85 -31.27 -17.79 -2.95
CA VAL A 85 -30.11 -18.02 -3.82
C VAL A 85 -29.01 -17.03 -3.44
N LEU A 86 -27.97 -17.51 -2.77
CA LEU A 86 -26.75 -16.74 -2.54
C LEU A 86 -25.90 -16.77 -3.81
N GLU A 87 -26.16 -15.85 -4.74
CA GLU A 87 -25.33 -15.69 -5.93
C GLU A 87 -24.07 -14.89 -5.58
N PHE A 88 -22.91 -15.53 -5.64
CA PHE A 88 -21.60 -14.89 -5.42
C PHE A 88 -20.95 -14.46 -6.75
N ASP A 89 -21.77 -14.14 -7.75
CA ASP A 89 -21.34 -13.90 -9.12
C ASP A 89 -20.30 -12.79 -9.24
N LEU A 90 -20.42 -11.72 -8.45
CA LEU A 90 -19.44 -10.65 -8.44
C LEU A 90 -18.06 -11.13 -7.93
N LEU A 91 -18.02 -12.05 -6.94
CA LEU A 91 -16.75 -12.64 -6.49
C LEU A 91 -16.16 -13.57 -7.54
N VAL A 92 -16.99 -14.43 -8.15
CA VAL A 92 -16.55 -15.34 -9.22
C VAL A 92 -16.02 -14.56 -10.41
N TYR A 93 -16.69 -13.47 -10.78
CA TYR A 93 -16.23 -12.54 -11.80
C TYR A 93 -14.91 -11.86 -11.40
N ALA A 94 -14.86 -11.24 -10.22
CA ALA A 94 -13.72 -10.43 -9.78
C ALA A 94 -12.43 -11.26 -9.57
N PHE A 95 -12.55 -12.51 -9.11
CA PHE A 95 -11.44 -13.46 -8.95
C PHE A 95 -11.31 -14.45 -10.13
N GLY A 96 -11.90 -14.11 -11.28
CA GLY A 96 -11.81 -14.93 -12.49
C GLY A 96 -10.37 -15.11 -12.97
N GLN A 97 -10.15 -16.16 -13.78
CA GLN A 97 -8.82 -16.55 -14.31
C GLN A 97 -7.74 -16.78 -13.22
N PHE A 98 -8.15 -17.22 -12.03
CA PHE A 98 -7.24 -17.46 -10.89
C PHE A 98 -6.04 -18.38 -11.19
N PRO A 99 -6.14 -19.46 -11.99
CA PRO A 99 -4.97 -20.29 -12.31
C PRO A 99 -3.85 -19.51 -12.99
N LEU A 100 -4.18 -18.56 -13.88
CA LEU A 100 -3.20 -17.70 -14.55
C LEU A 100 -2.53 -16.75 -13.56
N VAL A 101 -3.27 -16.25 -12.57
CA VAL A 101 -2.73 -15.44 -11.47
C VAL A 101 -1.69 -16.24 -10.69
N VAL A 102 -2.02 -17.49 -10.30
CA VAL A 102 -1.09 -18.34 -9.54
C VAL A 102 0.18 -18.64 -10.33
N VAL A 103 0.06 -19.03 -11.61
CA VAL A 103 1.22 -19.33 -12.46
C VAL A 103 2.11 -18.09 -12.63
N THR A 104 1.50 -16.93 -12.93
CA THR A 104 2.24 -15.68 -13.10
C THR A 104 2.95 -15.27 -11.81
N TRP A 105 2.27 -15.37 -10.67
CA TRP A 105 2.85 -15.10 -9.36
C TRP A 105 4.01 -16.05 -9.03
N MET A 106 3.87 -17.36 -9.28
CA MET A 106 4.94 -18.32 -9.08
C MET A 106 6.18 -17.99 -9.92
N CYS A 107 5.98 -17.59 -11.18
CA CYS A 107 7.06 -17.16 -12.06
C CYS A 107 7.75 -15.87 -11.55
N MET A 108 6.98 -14.86 -11.12
CA MET A 108 7.52 -13.62 -10.54
C MET A 108 8.27 -13.88 -9.24
N PHE A 109 7.74 -14.75 -8.38
CA PHE A 109 8.34 -15.11 -7.11
C PHE A 109 9.66 -15.85 -7.31
N LEU A 110 9.66 -16.87 -8.17
CA LEU A 110 10.85 -17.68 -8.43
C LEU A 110 11.95 -16.85 -9.12
N SER A 111 11.59 -15.99 -10.08
CA SER A 111 12.55 -15.09 -10.71
C SER A 111 13.16 -14.11 -9.72
N THR A 112 12.33 -13.53 -8.83
CA THR A 112 12.79 -12.60 -7.77
C THR A 112 13.65 -13.31 -6.73
N LEU A 113 13.40 -14.59 -6.46
CA LEU A 113 14.22 -15.38 -5.55
C LEU A 113 15.61 -15.68 -6.13
N VAL A 114 15.68 -16.01 -7.41
CA VAL A 114 16.89 -16.54 -8.05
C VAL A 114 17.78 -15.41 -8.60
N VAL A 115 17.21 -14.50 -9.40
CA VAL A 115 18.01 -13.55 -10.19
C VAL A 115 18.78 -12.54 -9.33
N PRO A 116 18.17 -11.79 -8.39
CA PRO A 116 18.89 -10.85 -7.53
C PRO A 116 19.95 -11.54 -6.65
N TYR A 117 19.67 -12.74 -6.15
CA TYR A 117 20.59 -13.49 -5.29
C TYR A 117 21.83 -13.95 -6.06
N ILE A 118 21.65 -14.58 -7.23
CA ILE A 118 22.77 -15.02 -8.07
C ILE A 118 23.59 -13.83 -8.54
N LEU A 119 22.93 -12.76 -9.01
CA LEU A 119 23.63 -11.58 -9.50
C LEU A 119 24.49 -10.93 -8.41
N LEU A 120 23.97 -10.80 -7.19
CA LEU A 120 24.73 -10.31 -6.05
C LEU A 120 25.90 -11.25 -5.71
N SER A 121 25.67 -12.57 -5.72
CA SER A 121 26.69 -13.58 -5.39
C SER A 121 27.84 -13.58 -6.41
N VAL A 122 27.51 -13.52 -7.71
CA VAL A 122 28.49 -13.43 -8.79
C VAL A 122 29.26 -12.12 -8.69
N TRP A 123 28.58 -10.98 -8.53
CA TRP A 123 29.23 -9.68 -8.35
C TRP A 123 30.16 -9.69 -7.13
N ALA A 124 29.74 -10.25 -5.99
CA ALA A 124 30.54 -10.38 -4.78
C ALA A 124 31.82 -11.21 -4.97
N SER A 125 31.77 -12.22 -5.84
CA SER A 125 32.93 -13.08 -6.14
C SER A 125 33.95 -12.42 -7.09
N VAL A 126 33.47 -11.61 -8.04
CA VAL A 126 34.31 -10.98 -9.09
C VAL A 126 34.83 -9.60 -8.66
N TYR A 127 34.07 -8.87 -7.83
CA TYR A 127 34.42 -7.51 -7.42
C TYR A 127 35.79 -7.39 -6.71
N PRO A 128 36.20 -8.31 -5.81
CA PRO A 128 37.51 -8.21 -5.14
C PRO A 128 38.70 -8.54 -6.05
N THR A 129 38.52 -9.47 -7.00
CA THR A 129 39.58 -10.04 -7.84
C THR A 129 39.80 -9.27 -9.13
N SER A 130 38.81 -8.52 -9.60
CA SER A 130 38.88 -7.79 -10.86
C SER A 130 39.63 -6.46 -10.76
N SER A 131 40.45 -6.16 -11.78
CA SER A 131 41.09 -4.85 -11.98
C SER A 131 40.08 -3.77 -12.39
N HIS A 132 39.02 -4.14 -13.12
CA HIS A 132 38.00 -3.22 -13.64
C HIS A 132 36.71 -3.24 -12.80
N ARG A 133 36.82 -2.95 -11.50
CA ARG A 133 35.70 -3.04 -10.53
C ARG A 133 34.48 -2.19 -10.89
N ALA A 134 34.70 -0.98 -11.40
CA ALA A 134 33.63 -0.08 -11.81
C ALA A 134 32.81 -0.66 -12.97
N LEU A 135 33.48 -1.22 -13.99
CA LEU A 135 32.82 -1.81 -15.15
C LEU A 135 31.91 -2.98 -14.75
N TRP A 136 32.42 -3.90 -13.92
CA TRP A 136 31.62 -5.04 -13.42
C TRP A 136 30.44 -4.61 -12.56
N THR A 137 30.60 -3.53 -11.80
CA THR A 137 29.50 -2.97 -10.98
C THR A 137 28.44 -2.33 -11.85
N VAL A 138 28.83 -1.57 -12.88
CA VAL A 138 27.90 -0.98 -13.86
C VAL A 138 27.18 -2.07 -14.65
N LEU A 139 27.89 -3.11 -15.09
CA LEU A 139 27.30 -4.26 -15.80
C LEU A 139 26.29 -5.01 -14.93
N ALA A 140 26.64 -5.32 -13.68
CA ALA A 140 25.71 -5.98 -12.75
C ALA A 140 24.50 -5.08 -12.45
N GLY A 141 24.72 -3.78 -12.26
CA GLY A 141 23.66 -2.80 -12.08
C GLY A 141 22.72 -2.70 -13.28
N SER A 142 23.24 -2.65 -14.50
CA SER A 142 22.43 -2.58 -15.72
C SER A 142 21.63 -3.86 -15.96
N LEU A 143 22.23 -5.03 -15.71
CA LEU A 143 21.53 -6.32 -15.74
C LEU A 143 20.38 -6.37 -14.72
N LEU A 144 20.60 -5.87 -13.50
CA LEU A 144 19.55 -5.79 -12.48
C LEU A 144 18.40 -4.87 -12.91
N LEU A 145 18.72 -3.69 -13.44
CA LEU A 145 17.73 -2.73 -13.92
C LEU A 145 16.93 -3.28 -15.10
N LEU A 146 17.61 -3.96 -16.03
CA LEU A 146 16.96 -4.62 -17.17
C LEU A 146 16.00 -5.72 -16.68
N TYR A 147 16.43 -6.54 -15.72
CA TYR A 147 15.59 -7.55 -15.09
C TYR A 147 14.37 -6.94 -14.39
N GLN A 148 14.57 -5.92 -13.57
CA GLN A 148 13.46 -5.25 -12.86
C GLN A 148 12.48 -4.61 -13.85
N GLY A 149 12.97 -3.93 -14.90
CA GLY A 149 12.12 -3.29 -15.91
C GLY A 149 11.36 -4.28 -16.78
N LEU A 150 12.03 -5.29 -17.33
CA LEU A 150 11.41 -6.24 -18.26
C LEU A 150 10.66 -7.37 -17.55
N CYS A 151 11.33 -8.09 -16.65
CA CYS A 151 10.78 -9.31 -16.06
C CYS A 151 9.76 -9.02 -14.95
N LEU A 152 10.03 -8.00 -14.11
CA LEU A 152 9.09 -7.61 -13.05
C LEU A 152 8.20 -6.44 -13.46
N GLY A 153 8.62 -5.53 -14.33
CA GLY A 153 7.81 -4.38 -14.75
C GLY A 153 6.85 -4.71 -15.91
N PHE A 154 7.42 -5.07 -17.06
CA PHE A 154 6.68 -5.23 -18.31
C PHE A 154 5.94 -6.57 -18.41
N LEU A 155 6.55 -7.68 -18.00
CA LEU A 155 5.94 -9.01 -18.21
C LEU A 155 4.62 -9.20 -17.44
N PRO A 156 4.50 -8.85 -16.13
CA PRO A 156 3.24 -9.04 -15.40
C PRO A 156 2.14 -8.12 -15.93
N THR A 157 2.48 -6.87 -16.28
CA THR A 157 1.52 -5.92 -16.87
C THR A 157 1.05 -6.41 -18.24
N TYR A 158 1.94 -6.93 -19.07
CA TYR A 158 1.59 -7.53 -20.35
C TYR A 158 0.64 -8.71 -20.19
N VAL A 159 0.89 -9.62 -19.25
CA VAL A 159 0.00 -10.78 -18.99
C VAL A 159 -1.38 -10.31 -18.55
N VAL A 160 -1.45 -9.35 -17.62
CA VAL A 160 -2.71 -8.78 -17.14
C VAL A 160 -3.52 -8.17 -18.28
N LEU A 161 -2.91 -7.27 -19.05
CA LEU A 161 -3.60 -6.50 -20.08
C LEU A 161 -4.01 -7.38 -21.27
N LYS A 162 -3.13 -8.29 -21.70
CA LYS A 162 -3.40 -9.17 -22.85
C LYS A 162 -4.54 -10.16 -22.58
N ASN A 163 -4.61 -10.69 -21.37
CA ASN A 163 -5.62 -11.70 -21.02
C ASN A 163 -6.90 -11.07 -20.44
N GLY A 164 -6.94 -9.73 -20.29
CA GLY A 164 -8.09 -9.00 -19.78
C GLY A 164 -8.50 -9.46 -18.39
N LEU A 165 -7.52 -9.54 -17.46
CA LEU A 165 -7.79 -10.06 -16.12
C LEU A 165 -8.84 -9.21 -15.39
N PRO A 166 -9.79 -9.85 -14.67
CA PRO A 166 -10.73 -9.12 -13.84
C PRO A 166 -10.03 -8.30 -12.73
N PRO A 167 -10.67 -7.25 -12.20
CA PRO A 167 -10.01 -6.28 -11.32
C PRO A 167 -9.32 -6.90 -10.10
N ALA A 168 -10.00 -7.76 -9.32
CA ALA A 168 -9.41 -8.28 -8.09
C ALA A 168 -8.24 -9.24 -8.37
N SER A 169 -8.37 -10.12 -9.38
CA SER A 169 -7.27 -10.95 -9.90
C SER A 169 -6.07 -10.10 -10.35
N CYS A 170 -6.32 -8.97 -11.02
CA CYS A 170 -5.29 -8.03 -11.42
C CYS A 170 -4.61 -7.37 -10.21
N PHE A 171 -5.37 -6.88 -9.24
CA PHE A 171 -4.83 -6.27 -8.01
C PHE A 171 -3.88 -7.22 -7.28
N ILE A 172 -4.20 -8.52 -7.20
CA ILE A 172 -3.29 -9.51 -6.59
C ILE A 172 -1.92 -9.49 -7.30
N LEU A 173 -1.90 -9.58 -8.63
CA LEU A 173 -0.64 -9.63 -9.39
C LEU A 173 0.15 -8.34 -9.30
N ILE A 174 -0.49 -7.19 -9.51
CA ILE A 174 0.21 -5.90 -9.57
C ILE A 174 0.68 -5.46 -8.18
N LEU A 175 -0.07 -5.72 -7.11
CA LEU A 175 0.39 -5.45 -5.75
C LEU A 175 1.56 -6.37 -5.35
N GLU A 176 1.50 -7.66 -5.71
CA GLU A 176 2.62 -8.58 -5.49
C GLU A 176 3.85 -8.22 -6.32
N GLN A 177 3.66 -7.76 -7.56
CA GLN A 177 4.72 -7.23 -8.41
C GLN A 177 5.42 -6.05 -7.74
N VAL A 178 4.69 -5.03 -7.29
CA VAL A 178 5.25 -3.86 -6.58
C VAL A 178 5.99 -4.30 -5.31
N ARG A 179 5.40 -5.20 -4.52
CA ARG A 179 6.02 -5.76 -3.31
C ARG A 179 7.35 -6.44 -3.61
N LEU A 180 7.41 -7.28 -4.65
CA LEU A 180 8.63 -8.00 -5.04
C LEU A 180 9.72 -7.05 -5.55
N ILE A 181 9.36 -6.02 -6.33
CA ILE A 181 10.30 -4.97 -6.77
C ILE A 181 10.91 -4.25 -5.57
N MET A 182 10.08 -3.81 -4.62
CA MET A 182 10.54 -3.13 -3.40
C MET A 182 11.49 -4.01 -2.58
N LYS A 183 11.16 -5.30 -2.42
CA LYS A 183 12.01 -6.26 -1.70
C LYS A 183 13.32 -6.55 -2.43
N ALA A 184 13.28 -6.74 -3.75
CA ALA A 184 14.49 -6.94 -4.54
C ALA A 184 15.44 -5.75 -4.43
N HIS A 185 14.89 -4.52 -4.51
CA HIS A 185 15.67 -3.30 -4.32
C HIS A 185 16.29 -3.21 -2.92
N SER A 186 15.50 -3.43 -1.86
CA SER A 186 15.98 -3.41 -0.48
C SER A 186 17.10 -4.43 -0.25
N PHE A 187 16.91 -5.67 -0.74
CA PHE A 187 17.92 -6.71 -0.63
C PHE A 187 19.25 -6.31 -1.25
N ILE A 188 19.25 -5.82 -2.50
CA ILE A 188 20.50 -5.41 -3.16
C ILE A 188 21.12 -4.23 -2.43
N ARG A 189 20.32 -3.21 -2.12
CA ARG A 189 20.80 -1.97 -1.53
C ARG A 189 21.45 -2.16 -0.15
N GLU A 190 20.89 -3.03 0.68
CA GLU A 190 21.45 -3.33 2.01
C GLU A 190 22.71 -4.20 1.96
N ASN A 191 22.87 -5.01 0.91
CA ASN A 191 24.00 -5.95 0.80
C ASN A 191 25.20 -5.37 0.04
N VAL A 192 25.00 -4.48 -0.94
CA VAL A 192 26.10 -3.90 -1.74
C VAL A 192 27.18 -3.22 -0.86
N PRO A 193 26.85 -2.33 0.10
CA PRO A 193 27.85 -1.73 0.99
C PRO A 193 28.56 -2.78 1.86
N ARG A 194 27.82 -3.77 2.36
CA ARG A 194 28.36 -4.83 3.22
C ARG A 194 29.30 -5.76 2.47
N VAL A 195 28.96 -6.19 1.27
CA VAL A 195 29.83 -7.01 0.42
C VAL A 195 31.10 -6.23 0.06
N SER A 196 30.99 -4.94 -0.24
CA SER A 196 32.16 -4.10 -0.55
C SER A 196 33.11 -3.94 0.64
N LEU A 197 32.60 -3.95 1.88
CA LEU A 197 33.41 -3.74 3.10
C LEU A 197 33.87 -5.06 3.76
N LEU A 198 32.94 -6.01 3.94
CA LEU A 198 33.10 -7.23 4.74
C LEU A 198 33.21 -8.50 3.89
N ARG A 199 33.00 -8.43 2.57
CA ARG A 199 33.04 -9.56 1.63
C ARG A 199 32.15 -10.75 2.00
N SER A 200 31.09 -10.51 2.78
CA SER A 200 30.14 -11.53 3.22
C SER A 200 28.85 -11.43 2.42
N VAL A 201 28.45 -12.54 1.80
CA VAL A 201 27.18 -12.69 1.07
C VAL A 201 26.14 -13.28 2.04
N PRO A 202 24.91 -12.75 2.07
CA PRO A 202 23.86 -13.29 2.92
C PRO A 202 23.51 -14.73 2.54
N ARG A 203 23.03 -15.52 3.50
CA ARG A 203 22.61 -16.90 3.23
C ARG A 203 21.31 -16.90 2.44
N PHE A 204 21.19 -17.81 1.47
CA PHE A 204 19.97 -17.99 0.66
C PHE A 204 18.70 -18.17 1.52
N THR A 205 18.80 -18.88 2.65
CA THR A 205 17.68 -19.09 3.58
C THR A 205 17.19 -17.80 4.23
N GLN A 206 18.08 -16.84 4.50
CA GLN A 206 17.71 -15.52 5.04
C GLN A 206 16.95 -14.70 3.99
N TYR A 207 17.37 -14.81 2.72
CA TYR A 207 16.69 -14.14 1.63
C TYR A 207 15.28 -14.70 1.38
N ILE A 208 15.11 -16.02 1.35
CA ILE A 208 13.79 -16.66 1.25
C ILE A 208 12.88 -16.19 2.40
N TYR A 209 13.40 -16.21 3.64
CA TYR A 209 12.65 -15.75 4.79
C TYR A 209 12.19 -14.29 4.63
N PHE A 210 13.10 -13.41 4.19
CA PHE A 210 12.77 -12.01 3.93
C PHE A 210 11.69 -11.85 2.86
N LEU A 211 11.69 -12.63 1.78
CA LEU A 211 10.67 -12.53 0.73
C LEU A 211 9.25 -12.77 1.27
N PHE A 212 9.08 -13.62 2.29
CA PHE A 212 7.79 -13.83 2.96
C PHE A 212 7.54 -12.92 4.17
N ALA A 213 8.59 -12.38 4.81
CA ALA A 213 8.46 -11.55 6.00
C ALA A 213 7.57 -10.30 5.75
N PRO A 214 6.73 -9.89 6.71
CA PRO A 214 5.85 -8.72 6.57
C PRO A 214 6.59 -7.39 6.77
N THR A 215 7.76 -7.25 6.15
CA THR A 215 8.57 -6.03 6.13
C THR A 215 9.21 -5.88 4.74
N LEU A 216 9.52 -4.63 4.37
CA LEU A 216 10.19 -4.30 3.11
C LEU A 216 11.67 -3.96 3.30
N ILE A 217 12.18 -3.99 4.54
CA ILE A 217 13.57 -3.69 4.86
C ILE A 217 14.33 -5.00 5.09
N TYR A 218 15.34 -5.27 4.28
CA TYR A 218 16.19 -6.44 4.42
C TYR A 218 17.12 -6.32 5.64
N ARG A 219 17.17 -7.38 6.46
CA ARG A 219 18.13 -7.58 7.54
C ARG A 219 18.48 -9.06 7.63
N ASP A 220 19.70 -9.39 8.01
CA ASP A 220 20.14 -10.79 8.13
C ASP A 220 19.45 -11.51 9.29
N ASN A 221 19.15 -10.77 10.37
CA ASN A 221 18.50 -11.28 11.57
C ASN A 221 17.32 -10.37 11.94
N TYR A 222 16.16 -10.98 12.11
CA TYR A 222 14.95 -10.33 12.60
C TYR A 222 14.63 -10.82 14.01
N PRO A 223 14.00 -9.99 14.86
CA PRO A 223 13.48 -10.46 16.14
C PRO A 223 12.47 -11.58 15.89
N ARG A 224 12.59 -12.69 16.64
CA ARG A 224 11.74 -13.88 16.45
C ARG A 224 10.98 -14.25 17.69
N ASN A 225 9.74 -14.68 17.49
CA ASN A 225 8.91 -15.23 18.56
C ASN A 225 9.30 -16.70 18.84
N PRO A 226 9.18 -17.17 20.10
CA PRO A 226 9.59 -18.52 20.48
C PRO A 226 8.72 -19.61 19.83
N CYS A 227 7.40 -19.43 19.83
CA CYS A 227 6.42 -20.40 19.34
C CYS A 227 5.44 -19.76 18.35
N ILE A 228 4.78 -20.59 17.53
CA ILE A 228 3.69 -20.19 16.63
C ILE A 228 2.36 -20.52 17.30
N ARG A 229 1.48 -19.54 17.43
CA ARG A 229 0.11 -19.72 17.93
C ARG A 229 -0.86 -19.93 16.77
N TRP A 230 -1.07 -21.18 16.36
CA TRP A 230 -1.92 -21.52 15.22
C TRP A 230 -3.38 -21.09 15.40
N GLY A 231 -3.92 -21.08 16.62
CA GLY A 231 -5.25 -20.55 16.90
C GLY A 231 -5.36 -19.06 16.55
N TYR A 232 -4.33 -18.27 16.88
CA TYR A 232 -4.26 -16.86 16.49
C TYR A 232 -4.20 -16.70 14.97
N VAL A 233 -3.35 -17.48 14.29
CA VAL A 233 -3.24 -17.48 12.82
C VAL A 233 -4.59 -17.77 12.16
N ALA A 234 -5.29 -18.83 12.62
CA ALA A 234 -6.60 -19.21 12.09
C ALA A 234 -7.65 -18.12 12.32
N THR A 235 -7.67 -17.49 13.50
CA THR A 235 -8.54 -16.35 13.79
C THR A 235 -8.26 -15.17 12.86
N GLN A 236 -6.99 -14.78 12.69
CA GLN A 236 -6.65 -13.66 11.81
C GLN A 236 -7.04 -13.93 10.35
N PHE A 237 -6.80 -15.14 9.82
CA PHE A 237 -7.24 -15.49 8.46
C PHE A 237 -8.77 -15.54 8.33
N SER A 238 -9.48 -16.03 9.35
CA SER A 238 -10.94 -16.00 9.38
C SER A 238 -11.48 -14.57 9.38
N GLN A 239 -10.81 -13.65 10.09
CA GLN A 239 -11.14 -12.22 10.05
C GLN A 239 -10.90 -11.60 8.67
N VAL A 240 -9.80 -11.96 7.99
CA VAL A 240 -9.55 -11.52 6.59
C VAL A 240 -10.69 -11.98 5.68
N LEU A 241 -11.10 -13.25 5.79
CA LEU A 241 -12.20 -13.80 5.00
C LEU A 241 -13.54 -13.09 5.32
N GLY A 242 -13.83 -12.85 6.59
CA GLY A 242 -15.00 -12.07 7.01
C GLY A 242 -14.99 -10.65 6.46
N CYS A 243 -13.82 -10.00 6.43
CA CYS A 243 -13.66 -8.68 5.83
C CYS A 243 -13.84 -8.70 4.31
N LEU A 244 -13.40 -9.75 3.62
CA LEU A 244 -13.63 -9.90 2.18
C LEU A 244 -15.14 -9.95 1.86
N PHE A 245 -15.90 -10.75 2.62
CA PHE A 245 -17.35 -10.81 2.47
C PHE A 245 -18.03 -9.49 2.86
N TYR A 246 -17.54 -8.80 3.89
CA TYR A 246 -18.06 -7.49 4.25
C TYR A 246 -17.86 -6.49 3.09
N ALA A 247 -16.68 -6.43 2.50
CA ALA A 247 -16.41 -5.57 1.35
C ALA A 247 -17.36 -5.90 0.20
N TYR A 248 -17.56 -7.19 -0.09
CA TYR A 248 -18.53 -7.67 -1.08
C TYR A 248 -19.94 -7.11 -0.83
N TYR A 249 -20.49 -7.24 0.38
CA TYR A 249 -21.83 -6.74 0.69
C TYR A 249 -21.92 -5.21 0.60
N ILE A 250 -20.87 -4.48 1.00
CA ILE A 250 -20.80 -3.02 0.80
C ILE A 250 -20.90 -2.69 -0.69
N PHE A 251 -20.15 -3.37 -1.55
CA PHE A 251 -20.19 -3.13 -2.98
C PHE A 251 -21.57 -3.43 -3.57
N VAL A 252 -22.16 -4.59 -3.26
CA VAL A 252 -23.46 -5.02 -3.80
C VAL A 252 -24.59 -4.11 -3.34
N ARG A 253 -24.66 -3.76 -2.05
CA ARG A 253 -25.80 -3.03 -1.49
C ARG A 253 -25.68 -1.51 -1.60
N LEU A 254 -24.47 -0.97 -1.44
CA LEU A 254 -24.28 0.49 -1.34
C LEU A 254 -23.67 1.10 -2.60
N CYS A 255 -22.70 0.43 -3.23
CA CYS A 255 -21.97 1.00 -4.36
C CYS A 255 -22.67 0.78 -5.71
N ILE A 256 -22.97 -0.48 -6.06
CA ILE A 256 -23.44 -0.86 -7.40
C ILE A 256 -24.75 -0.14 -7.80
N PRO A 257 -25.81 -0.08 -6.96
CA PRO A 257 -27.06 0.57 -7.34
C PRO A 257 -26.87 2.06 -7.64
N GLN A 258 -26.05 2.73 -6.82
CA GLN A 258 -25.77 4.15 -6.97
C GLN A 258 -24.96 4.43 -8.24
N PHE A 259 -23.88 3.69 -8.49
CA PHE A 259 -23.02 3.93 -9.64
C PHE A 259 -23.67 3.53 -10.97
N ARG A 260 -24.49 2.48 -10.99
CA ARG A 260 -25.25 2.10 -12.20
C ARG A 260 -26.28 3.16 -12.58
N SER A 261 -26.98 3.74 -11.61
CA SER A 261 -27.98 4.78 -11.86
C SER A 261 -27.35 6.04 -12.48
N ILE A 262 -26.22 6.47 -11.94
CA ILE A 262 -25.57 7.73 -12.36
C ILE A 262 -24.81 7.59 -13.67
N SER A 263 -24.24 6.42 -13.95
CA SER A 263 -23.56 6.18 -15.22
C SER A 263 -24.51 6.19 -16.43
N MET A 264 -25.82 6.06 -16.21
CA MET A 264 -26.84 6.21 -17.27
C MET A 264 -27.34 7.65 -17.46
N GLN A 265 -26.95 8.59 -16.59
CA GLN A 265 -27.37 10.00 -16.68
C GLN A 265 -26.29 10.84 -17.39
N LEU A 266 -26.72 11.75 -18.27
CA LEU A 266 -25.85 12.77 -18.86
C LEU A 266 -25.27 13.66 -17.74
N PHE A 267 -24.06 14.20 -17.97
CA PHE A 267 -23.29 14.95 -16.97
C PHE A 267 -24.13 16.05 -16.27
N ASP A 268 -24.53 15.78 -15.03
CA ASP A 268 -25.18 16.74 -14.12
C ASP A 268 -24.31 16.95 -12.88
N LEU A 269 -23.86 18.20 -12.69
CA LEU A 269 -23.03 18.59 -11.56
C LEU A 269 -23.74 18.33 -10.23
N ARG A 270 -25.06 18.54 -10.17
CA ARG A 270 -25.84 18.31 -8.95
C ARG A 270 -25.87 16.83 -8.59
N ALA A 271 -26.20 15.96 -9.55
CA ALA A 271 -26.17 14.51 -9.36
C ALA A 271 -24.77 14.02 -8.94
N MET A 272 -23.70 14.53 -9.55
CA MET A 272 -22.33 14.17 -9.21
C MET A 272 -21.97 14.53 -7.76
N VAL A 273 -22.30 15.74 -7.32
CA VAL A 273 -22.03 16.18 -5.93
C VAL A 273 -22.82 15.33 -4.93
N LEU A 274 -24.10 15.06 -5.19
CA LEU A 274 -24.90 14.16 -4.35
C LEU A 274 -24.33 12.74 -4.30
N CYS A 275 -23.83 12.25 -5.43
CA CYS A 275 -23.15 10.97 -5.51
C CYS A 275 -21.90 10.91 -4.65
N VAL A 276 -21.07 11.97 -4.68
CA VAL A 276 -19.87 12.06 -3.86
C VAL A 276 -20.26 11.94 -2.39
N PHE A 277 -21.24 12.71 -1.92
CA PHE A 277 -21.69 12.65 -0.53
C PHE A 277 -22.23 11.27 -0.13
N ASN A 278 -23.06 10.65 -0.98
CA ASN A 278 -23.60 9.32 -0.72
C ASN A 278 -22.51 8.22 -0.74
N SER A 279 -21.44 8.42 -1.52
CA SER A 279 -20.31 7.49 -1.62
C SER A 279 -19.28 7.62 -0.49
N ILE A 280 -19.35 8.68 0.34
CA ILE A 280 -18.43 8.87 1.47
C ILE A 280 -18.56 7.70 2.45
N LEU A 281 -19.78 7.36 2.87
CA LEU A 281 -19.98 6.31 3.86
C LEU A 281 -19.46 4.93 3.37
N PRO A 282 -19.84 4.44 2.17
CA PRO A 282 -19.26 3.21 1.61
C PRO A 282 -17.74 3.27 1.48
N GLY A 283 -17.20 4.40 0.98
CA GLY A 283 -15.76 4.57 0.79
C GLY A 283 -14.97 4.51 2.10
N VAL A 284 -15.48 5.14 3.17
CA VAL A 284 -14.87 5.11 4.50
C VAL A 284 -14.95 3.73 5.12
N LEU A 285 -16.07 3.02 4.97
CA LEU A 285 -16.19 1.64 5.44
C LEU A 285 -15.20 0.72 4.72
N VAL A 286 -15.06 0.83 3.40
CA VAL A 286 -14.07 0.07 2.62
C VAL A 286 -12.65 0.43 3.04
N LEU A 287 -12.33 1.70 3.30
CA LEU A 287 -11.02 2.14 3.79
C LEU A 287 -10.67 1.47 5.12
N PHE A 288 -11.56 1.54 6.12
CA PHE A 288 -11.32 0.93 7.43
C PHE A 288 -11.20 -0.59 7.35
N LEU A 289 -12.03 -1.21 6.53
CA LEU A 289 -12.05 -2.64 6.33
C LEU A 289 -10.78 -3.13 5.63
N ALA A 290 -10.33 -2.44 4.59
CA ALA A 290 -9.08 -2.73 3.90
C ALA A 290 -7.87 -2.54 4.83
N PHE A 291 -7.86 -1.46 5.62
CA PHE A 291 -6.85 -1.23 6.64
C PHE A 291 -6.79 -2.39 7.65
N PHE A 292 -7.93 -2.74 8.25
CA PHE A 292 -7.98 -3.81 9.24
C PHE A 292 -7.63 -5.18 8.64
N ALA A 293 -8.23 -5.54 7.50
CA ALA A 293 -7.99 -6.83 6.86
C ALA A 293 -6.52 -7.00 6.45
N PHE A 294 -5.91 -5.99 5.82
CA PHE A 294 -4.56 -6.11 5.30
C PHE A 294 -3.48 -5.78 6.35
N LEU A 295 -3.46 -4.53 6.86
CA LEU A 295 -2.40 -4.06 7.75
C LEU A 295 -2.43 -4.74 9.12
N HIS A 296 -3.62 -5.07 9.63
CA HIS A 296 -3.76 -5.76 10.91
C HIS A 296 -3.82 -7.27 10.73
N CYS A 297 -4.88 -7.84 10.14
CA CYS A 297 -5.09 -9.28 10.15
C CYS A 297 -4.09 -10.04 9.28
N TRP A 298 -3.93 -9.66 8.00
CA TRP A 298 -3.07 -10.36 7.06
C TRP A 298 -1.59 -10.30 7.46
N LEU A 299 -1.05 -9.10 7.72
CA LEU A 299 0.36 -8.97 8.12
C LEU A 299 0.65 -9.66 9.45
N ASN A 300 -0.25 -9.60 10.45
CA ASN A 300 -0.04 -10.33 11.70
C ASN A 300 -0.16 -11.86 11.55
N ALA A 301 -1.03 -12.35 10.66
CA ALA A 301 -1.11 -13.78 10.35
C ALA A 301 0.23 -14.29 9.78
N PHE A 302 0.77 -13.59 8.77
CA PHE A 302 2.09 -13.91 8.22
C PHE A 302 3.22 -13.71 9.24
N ALA A 303 3.16 -12.68 10.08
CA ALA A 303 4.14 -12.45 11.14
C ALA A 303 4.17 -13.62 12.13
N GLU A 304 3.02 -14.10 12.58
CA GLU A 304 2.91 -15.23 13.50
C GLU A 304 3.41 -16.53 12.85
N MET A 305 2.98 -16.84 11.62
CA MET A 305 3.42 -18.03 10.89
C MET A 305 4.95 -18.07 10.70
N LEU A 306 5.57 -16.93 10.40
CA LEU A 306 7.02 -16.83 10.19
C LEU A 306 7.82 -16.70 11.50
N ARG A 307 7.13 -16.54 12.64
CA ARG A 307 7.72 -16.15 13.93
C ARG A 307 8.45 -14.81 13.86
N PHE A 308 7.91 -13.85 13.12
CA PHE A 308 8.39 -12.47 13.05
C PHE A 308 7.86 -11.67 14.24
N GLY A 309 8.78 -11.08 15.01
CA GLY A 309 8.48 -10.36 16.26
C GLY A 309 8.21 -8.86 16.09
N ASP A 310 8.63 -8.24 14.98
CA ASP A 310 8.44 -6.80 14.76
C ASP A 310 7.07 -6.51 14.14
N ARG A 311 6.03 -6.33 14.96
CA ARG A 311 4.62 -6.25 14.50
C ARG A 311 4.07 -4.84 14.41
N MET A 312 4.93 -3.83 14.46
CA MET A 312 4.52 -2.42 14.35
C MET A 312 4.33 -2.02 12.89
N PHE A 313 3.30 -2.57 12.23
CA PHE A 313 3.00 -2.28 10.83
C PHE A 313 2.32 -0.92 10.62
N TYR A 314 1.70 -0.40 11.68
CA TYR A 314 1.04 0.90 11.75
C TYR A 314 1.10 1.44 13.18
N LYS A 315 0.85 2.74 13.34
CA LYS A 315 0.70 3.44 14.63
C LYS A 315 -0.71 4.03 14.74
N ASP A 316 -1.00 4.81 15.79
CA ASP A 316 -2.28 5.48 16.03
C ASP A 316 -2.55 6.65 15.06
N TRP A 317 -2.59 6.32 13.77
CA TRP A 317 -2.76 7.29 12.68
C TRP A 317 -4.08 8.07 12.78
N TRP A 318 -5.10 7.50 13.43
CA TRP A 318 -6.39 8.14 13.68
C TRP A 318 -6.29 9.37 14.61
N ASN A 319 -5.25 9.43 15.45
CA ASN A 319 -4.98 10.58 16.34
C ASN A 319 -4.13 11.67 15.66
N SER A 320 -3.78 11.50 14.37
CA SER A 320 -2.91 12.45 13.67
C SER A 320 -3.56 13.82 13.52
N THR A 321 -2.84 14.87 13.93
CA THR A 321 -3.26 16.28 13.74
C THR A 321 -2.68 16.90 12.46
N SER A 322 -1.73 16.22 11.81
CA SER A 322 -1.09 16.65 10.57
C SER A 322 -1.10 15.54 9.52
N PHE A 323 -1.07 15.90 8.24
CA PHE A 323 -0.91 14.93 7.16
C PHE A 323 0.49 14.29 7.18
N ALA A 324 1.52 15.03 7.60
CA ALA A 324 2.86 14.48 7.81
C ALA A 324 2.87 13.32 8.81
N ASN A 325 2.19 13.47 9.94
CA ASN A 325 2.07 12.39 10.92
C ASN A 325 1.22 11.23 10.39
N TYR A 326 0.12 11.52 9.68
CA TYR A 326 -0.72 10.49 9.06
C TYR A 326 0.08 9.59 8.11
N TYR A 327 0.85 10.16 7.17
CA TYR A 327 1.65 9.38 6.22
C TYR A 327 2.76 8.54 6.88
N ARG A 328 3.31 8.99 8.02
CA ARG A 328 4.30 8.24 8.81
C ARG A 328 3.70 7.07 9.59
N THR A 329 2.42 7.14 9.93
CA THR A 329 1.80 6.24 10.92
C THR A 329 0.80 5.26 10.31
N TRP A 330 0.22 5.56 9.15
CA TRP A 330 -0.78 4.72 8.48
C TRP A 330 -0.24 3.34 8.05
N ASN A 331 0.85 3.33 7.28
CA ASN A 331 1.50 2.11 6.79
C ASN A 331 3.01 2.28 6.95
N VAL A 332 3.50 1.91 8.12
CA VAL A 332 4.91 2.04 8.51
C VAL A 332 5.80 1.21 7.59
N VAL A 333 5.31 0.06 7.11
CA VAL A 333 6.09 -0.85 6.25
C VAL A 333 6.50 -0.19 4.93
N VAL A 334 5.54 0.47 4.26
CA VAL A 334 5.81 1.20 3.00
C VAL A 334 6.50 2.53 3.27
N HIS A 335 6.07 3.24 4.33
CA HIS A 335 6.68 4.50 4.73
C HIS A 335 8.19 4.33 4.98
N ASP A 336 8.59 3.33 5.76
CA ASP A 336 10.00 3.14 6.09
C ASP A 336 10.82 2.80 4.85
N TRP A 337 10.28 1.99 3.93
CA TRP A 337 10.95 1.70 2.66
C TRP A 337 11.20 2.98 1.85
N LEU A 338 10.17 3.83 1.70
CA LEU A 338 10.27 5.12 1.01
C LEU A 338 11.27 6.06 1.71
N TYR A 339 11.23 6.10 3.05
CA TYR A 339 12.13 6.92 3.83
C TYR A 339 13.60 6.48 3.70
N TYR A 340 13.89 5.19 3.87
CA TYR A 340 15.26 4.68 3.87
C TYR A 340 15.88 4.63 2.46
N TYR A 341 15.11 4.24 1.44
CA TYR A 341 15.67 3.95 0.11
C TYR A 341 15.40 5.04 -0.93
N VAL A 342 14.41 5.90 -0.73
CA VAL A 342 14.14 7.01 -1.65
C VAL A 342 14.57 8.33 -1.02
N TYR A 343 14.01 8.69 0.14
CA TYR A 343 14.27 9.98 0.79
C TYR A 343 15.74 10.13 1.22
N ARG A 344 16.26 9.20 2.03
CA ARG A 344 17.63 9.26 2.57
C ARG A 344 18.68 9.16 1.47
N ASP A 345 18.43 8.36 0.44
CA ASP A 345 19.34 8.20 -0.70
C ASP A 345 19.41 9.46 -1.54
N PHE A 346 18.26 10.04 -1.85
CA PHE A 346 18.19 11.29 -2.58
C PHE A 346 18.89 12.42 -1.80
N LEU A 347 18.69 12.48 -0.49
CA LEU A 347 19.40 13.42 0.37
C LEU A 347 20.92 13.16 0.39
N TRP A 348 21.33 11.91 0.41
CA TRP A 348 22.75 11.57 0.36
C TRP A 348 23.38 11.97 -0.98
N MET A 349 22.71 11.69 -2.10
CA MET A 349 23.14 12.11 -3.44
C MET A 349 23.22 13.63 -3.59
N THR A 350 22.30 14.37 -2.97
CA THR A 350 22.25 15.84 -3.02
C THR A 350 23.04 16.53 -1.89
N GLN A 351 23.86 15.78 -1.14
CA GLN A 351 24.64 16.30 -0.01
C GLN A 351 23.80 17.09 1.01
N LYS A 352 22.56 16.62 1.26
CA LYS A 352 21.56 17.20 2.17
C LYS A 352 21.10 18.62 1.82
N ARG A 353 21.39 19.13 0.61
CA ARG A 353 21.07 20.51 0.21
C ARG A 353 19.59 20.70 -0.14
N PHE A 354 18.93 19.71 -0.72
CA PHE A 354 17.57 19.86 -1.28
C PHE A 354 16.52 18.99 -0.56
N ARG A 355 16.19 19.35 0.69
CA ARG A 355 15.22 18.60 1.52
C ARG A 355 13.80 18.63 0.97
N ALA A 356 13.33 19.79 0.50
CA ALA A 356 11.99 19.92 -0.09
C ALA A 356 11.86 19.11 -1.39
N ALA A 357 12.91 19.10 -2.23
CA ALA A 357 12.93 18.28 -3.44
C ALA A 357 12.92 16.78 -3.10
N ALA A 358 13.65 16.35 -2.05
CA ALA A 358 13.63 14.96 -1.58
C ALA A 358 12.22 14.53 -1.15
N MET A 359 11.50 15.39 -0.43
CA MET A 359 10.11 15.16 -0.05
C MET A 359 9.21 15.06 -1.29
N LEU A 360 9.31 16.01 -2.22
CA LEU A 360 8.54 16.01 -3.47
C LEU A 360 8.76 14.72 -4.26
N VAL A 361 10.02 14.27 -4.40
CA VAL A 361 10.36 13.02 -5.10
C VAL A 361 9.67 11.82 -4.45
N VAL A 362 9.68 11.72 -3.11
CA VAL A 362 9.01 10.61 -2.40
C VAL A 362 7.50 10.64 -2.64
N PHE A 363 6.87 11.80 -2.55
CA PHE A 363 5.44 11.95 -2.83
C PHE A 363 5.10 11.62 -4.27
N THR A 364 5.89 12.09 -5.23
CA THR A 364 5.69 11.80 -6.65
C THR A 364 5.86 10.31 -6.94
N VAL A 365 6.91 9.67 -6.43
CA VAL A 365 7.11 8.22 -6.58
C VAL A 365 5.93 7.45 -6.01
N SER A 366 5.48 7.80 -4.80
CA SER A 366 4.30 7.18 -4.18
C SER A 366 3.04 7.37 -5.04
N ALA A 367 2.74 8.59 -5.46
CA ALA A 367 1.55 8.92 -6.25
C ALA A 367 1.55 8.19 -7.61
N VAL A 368 2.69 8.13 -8.30
CA VAL A 368 2.84 7.42 -9.58
C VAL A 368 2.60 5.92 -9.39
N VAL A 369 3.13 5.31 -8.33
CA VAL A 369 2.93 3.87 -8.07
C VAL A 369 1.46 3.57 -7.75
N HIS A 370 0.79 4.40 -6.96
CA HIS A 370 -0.63 4.22 -6.68
C HIS A 370 -1.48 4.34 -7.95
N GLU A 371 -1.22 5.36 -8.77
CA GLU A 371 -1.93 5.53 -10.05
C GLU A 371 -1.64 4.39 -11.02
N TYR A 372 -0.39 3.93 -11.08
CA TYR A 372 -0.01 2.77 -11.88
C TYR A 372 -0.81 1.51 -11.48
N VAL A 373 -0.94 1.24 -10.19
CA VAL A 373 -1.74 0.10 -9.71
C VAL A 373 -3.19 0.24 -10.17
N LEU A 374 -3.82 1.40 -9.96
CA LEU A 374 -5.21 1.62 -10.35
C LEU A 374 -5.40 1.56 -11.87
N ALA A 375 -4.50 2.18 -12.64
CA ALA A 375 -4.62 2.25 -14.09
C ALA A 375 -4.53 0.88 -14.75
N ILE A 376 -3.61 0.02 -14.28
CA ILE A 376 -3.50 -1.34 -14.80
C ILE A 376 -4.67 -2.22 -14.33
N CYS A 377 -5.11 -2.09 -13.08
CA CYS A 377 -6.20 -2.92 -12.54
C CYS A 377 -7.58 -2.58 -13.11
N PHE A 378 -7.82 -1.32 -13.44
CA PHE A 378 -9.05 -0.90 -14.11
C PHE A 378 -8.93 -0.87 -15.65
N GLY A 379 -7.73 -1.02 -16.20
CA GLY A 379 -7.52 -1.05 -17.66
C GLY A 379 -7.71 0.30 -18.36
N PHE A 380 -7.75 1.41 -17.62
CA PHE A 380 -7.83 2.78 -18.15
C PHE A 380 -6.98 3.72 -17.32
N PHE A 381 -6.52 4.82 -17.91
CA PHE A 381 -5.75 5.84 -17.20
C PHE A 381 -6.65 7.03 -16.82
N TYR A 382 -6.92 7.20 -15.52
CA TYR A 382 -7.67 8.34 -15.02
C TYR A 382 -7.02 8.89 -13.73
N PRO A 383 -6.10 9.88 -13.84
CA PRO A 383 -5.14 10.26 -12.79
C PRO A 383 -5.71 11.07 -11.63
N VAL A 384 -6.90 10.71 -11.16
CA VAL A 384 -7.60 11.35 -10.05
C VAL A 384 -6.79 11.17 -8.77
N LEU A 385 -6.32 9.96 -8.47
CA LEU A 385 -5.57 9.69 -7.26
C LEU A 385 -4.24 10.43 -7.27
N PHE A 386 -3.52 10.42 -8.39
CA PHE A 386 -2.30 11.22 -8.57
C PHE A 386 -2.54 12.70 -8.27
N CYS A 387 -3.58 13.30 -8.86
CA CYS A 387 -3.94 14.70 -8.62
C CYS A 387 -4.33 14.97 -7.16
N ILE A 388 -5.06 14.05 -6.52
CA ILE A 388 -5.42 14.18 -5.10
C ILE A 388 -4.16 14.17 -4.22
N PHE A 389 -3.24 13.23 -4.43
CA PHE A 389 -2.00 13.16 -3.66
C PHE A 389 -1.08 14.37 -3.90
N MET A 390 -0.90 14.78 -5.15
CA MET A 390 0.05 15.85 -5.49
C MET A 390 -0.50 17.24 -5.16
N CYS A 391 -1.78 17.51 -5.43
CA CYS A 391 -2.37 18.81 -5.14
C CYS A 391 -2.74 18.91 -3.66
N PHE A 392 -3.65 18.06 -3.19
CA PHE A 392 -4.15 18.15 -1.82
C PHE A 392 -3.14 17.60 -0.82
N GLY A 393 -2.52 16.45 -1.08
CA GLY A 393 -1.53 15.87 -0.17
C GLY A 393 -0.32 16.79 0.08
N MET A 394 0.25 17.40 -0.96
CA MET A 394 1.38 18.33 -0.78
C MET A 394 0.96 19.64 -0.12
N VAL A 395 -0.14 20.25 -0.57
CA VAL A 395 -0.64 21.51 0.01
C VAL A 395 -0.97 21.31 1.48
N PHE A 396 -1.67 20.22 1.83
CA PHE A 396 -1.99 19.92 3.22
C PHE A 396 -0.76 19.56 4.03
N ASN A 397 0.25 18.89 3.47
CA ASN A 397 1.48 18.60 4.20
C ASN A 397 2.23 19.89 4.62
N PHE A 398 2.20 20.94 3.79
CA PHE A 398 2.81 22.23 4.15
C PHE A 398 1.92 23.11 5.03
N ILE A 399 0.60 23.14 4.80
CA ILE A 399 -0.35 23.97 5.56
C ILE A 399 -0.64 23.37 6.94
N LEU A 400 -0.90 22.07 7.00
CA LEU A 400 -1.25 21.31 8.21
C LEU A 400 0.01 20.71 8.83
N ASN A 401 0.89 21.60 9.24
CA ASN A 401 2.20 21.24 9.73
C ASN A 401 2.18 20.70 11.18
N ASP A 402 3.18 19.92 11.60
CA ASP A 402 3.28 19.26 12.93
C ASP A 402 3.27 20.24 14.12
N ARG A 403 3.55 21.52 13.86
CA ARG A 403 3.41 22.59 14.87
C ARG A 403 1.95 22.78 15.32
N ARG A 404 0.98 22.34 14.51
CA ARG A 404 -0.46 22.45 14.76
C ARG A 404 -0.98 21.21 15.49
N LYS A 405 -1.02 21.28 16.82
CA LYS A 405 -1.43 20.17 17.72
C LYS A 405 -2.87 20.21 18.21
N GLY A 406 -3.64 21.24 17.82
CA GLY A 406 -5.04 21.38 18.24
C GLY A 406 -5.97 20.28 17.68
N PRO A 407 -7.05 19.91 18.39
CA PRO A 407 -7.97 18.84 17.98
C PRO A 407 -8.74 19.18 16.69
N ILE A 408 -8.93 20.47 16.38
CA ILE A 408 -9.56 20.92 15.13
C ILE A 408 -8.83 20.41 13.88
N TRP A 409 -7.51 20.24 13.95
CA TRP A 409 -6.72 19.78 12.82
C TRP A 409 -6.94 18.29 12.53
N ASN A 410 -7.22 17.50 13.57
CA ASN A 410 -7.66 16.12 13.41
C ASN A 410 -9.02 16.05 12.70
N VAL A 411 -9.97 16.91 13.07
CA VAL A 411 -11.29 16.99 12.39
C VAL A 411 -11.15 17.37 10.92
N ILE A 412 -10.31 18.37 10.61
CA ILE A 412 -10.01 18.77 9.23
C ILE A 412 -9.38 17.61 8.44
N MET A 413 -8.42 16.89 9.04
CA MET A 413 -7.77 15.74 8.41
C MET A 413 -8.80 14.65 8.07
N TRP A 414 -9.65 14.27 9.02
CA TRP A 414 -10.72 13.29 8.79
C TRP A 414 -11.71 13.74 7.72
N THR A 415 -12.10 15.01 7.74
CA THR A 415 -13.03 15.57 6.74
C THR A 415 -12.42 15.48 5.34
N ALA A 416 -11.15 15.84 5.18
CA ALA A 416 -10.43 15.73 3.92
C ALA A 416 -10.24 14.27 3.47
N LEU A 417 -9.95 13.35 4.39
CA LEU A 417 -9.84 11.92 4.12
C LEU A 417 -11.18 11.34 3.62
N PHE A 418 -12.27 11.64 4.30
CA PHE A 418 -13.62 11.17 3.95
C PHE A 418 -14.09 11.70 2.60
N LEU A 419 -13.91 13.00 2.37
CA LEU A 419 -14.23 13.62 1.08
C LEU A 419 -13.37 13.01 -0.04
N GLY A 420 -12.08 12.78 0.21
CA GLY A 420 -11.17 12.13 -0.74
C GLY A 420 -11.63 10.73 -1.14
N GLN A 421 -12.08 9.92 -0.18
CA GLN A 421 -12.63 8.58 -0.45
C GLN A 421 -13.92 8.64 -1.29
N GLY A 422 -14.83 9.58 -0.98
CA GLY A 422 -16.05 9.79 -1.76
C GLY A 422 -15.75 10.18 -3.22
N VAL A 423 -14.84 11.14 -3.43
CA VAL A 423 -14.44 11.57 -4.77
C VAL A 423 -13.81 10.43 -5.57
N GLN A 424 -12.89 9.66 -4.97
CA GLN A 424 -12.26 8.52 -5.64
C GLN A 424 -13.29 7.45 -6.01
N GLY A 425 -14.16 7.08 -5.09
CA GLY A 425 -15.19 6.06 -5.31
C GLY A 425 -16.10 6.40 -6.50
N VAL A 426 -16.56 7.65 -6.59
CA VAL A 426 -17.42 8.10 -7.69
C VAL A 426 -16.67 8.15 -9.02
N LEU A 427 -15.53 8.84 -9.06
CA LEU A 427 -14.84 9.13 -10.32
C LEU A 427 -14.29 7.86 -10.99
N TYR A 428 -13.68 6.95 -10.23
CA TYR A 428 -13.22 5.67 -10.79
C TYR A 428 -14.38 4.76 -11.20
N SER A 429 -15.46 4.71 -10.42
CA SER A 429 -16.61 3.87 -10.76
C SER A 429 -17.33 4.39 -12.01
N GLN A 430 -17.53 5.71 -12.11
CA GLN A 430 -18.17 6.32 -13.27
C GLN A 430 -17.38 6.06 -14.55
N GLU A 431 -16.05 6.22 -14.52
CA GLU A 431 -15.20 5.92 -15.67
C GLU A 431 -15.26 4.42 -16.02
N TRP A 432 -15.22 3.54 -15.03
CA TRP A 432 -15.34 2.09 -15.25
C TRP A 432 -16.66 1.70 -15.93
N TYR A 433 -17.79 2.26 -15.51
CA TYR A 433 -19.08 2.01 -16.16
C TYR A 433 -19.14 2.65 -17.56
N ALA A 434 -18.62 3.86 -17.75
CA ALA A 434 -18.61 4.54 -19.06
C ALA A 434 -17.81 3.76 -20.11
N GLN A 435 -16.67 3.17 -19.72
CA GLN A 435 -15.85 2.31 -20.59
C GLN A 435 -16.60 1.04 -21.02
N ARG A 436 -17.46 0.49 -20.16
CA ARG A 436 -18.26 -0.70 -20.47
C ARG A 436 -19.48 -0.41 -21.33
N PHE A 437 -20.14 0.73 -21.14
CA PHE A 437 -21.29 1.11 -21.95
C PHE A 437 -20.89 1.58 -23.35
N CYS A 438 -19.76 2.29 -23.47
CA CYS A 438 -19.27 2.83 -24.74
C CYS A 438 -17.86 2.31 -25.10
N PRO A 439 -17.68 1.01 -25.43
CA PRO A 439 -16.38 0.44 -25.77
C PRO A 439 -15.81 1.05 -27.06
N ILE A 440 -14.50 1.32 -27.09
CA ILE A 440 -13.80 1.81 -28.27
C ILE A 440 -13.25 0.61 -29.05
N GLN A 441 -13.57 0.52 -30.34
CA GLN A 441 -13.12 -0.58 -31.21
C GLN A 441 -11.65 -0.43 -31.63
N GLU A 442 -11.18 0.80 -31.86
CA GLU A 442 -9.77 1.10 -32.23
C GLU A 442 -9.27 2.32 -31.42
N PRO A 443 -8.70 2.12 -30.22
CA PRO A 443 -8.27 3.23 -29.38
C PRO A 443 -7.03 3.92 -29.96
N SER A 444 -7.12 5.22 -30.24
CA SER A 444 -5.93 6.04 -30.44
C SER A 444 -5.24 6.30 -29.10
N PHE A 445 -3.96 6.69 -29.11
CA PHE A 445 -3.24 7.05 -27.88
C PHE A 445 -3.92 8.20 -27.10
N ILE A 446 -4.57 9.13 -27.81
CA ILE A 446 -5.30 10.24 -27.21
C ILE A 446 -6.57 9.73 -26.51
N ASP A 447 -7.22 8.70 -27.06
CA ASP A 447 -8.41 8.11 -26.47
C ASP A 447 -8.11 7.35 -25.16
N LEU A 448 -6.88 6.86 -24.99
CA LEU A 448 -6.41 6.26 -23.74
C LEU A 448 -6.17 7.29 -22.63
N LEU A 449 -5.90 8.55 -22.99
CA LEU A 449 -5.66 9.65 -22.04
C LEU A 449 -6.93 10.45 -21.72
N LYS A 450 -7.96 10.36 -22.57
CA LYS A 450 -9.20 11.12 -22.41
C LYS A 450 -10.23 10.30 -21.66
N PRO A 451 -10.73 10.76 -20.48
CA PRO A 451 -11.75 10.02 -19.74
C PRO A 451 -13.04 9.92 -20.55
N ARG A 452 -13.61 8.71 -20.58
CA ARG A 452 -14.84 8.40 -21.31
C ARG A 452 -16.07 8.93 -20.62
N SER A 453 -16.03 9.10 -19.30
CA SER A 453 -17.10 9.67 -18.49
C SER A 453 -17.58 11.04 -18.98
N TRP A 454 -16.77 11.77 -19.75
CA TRP A 454 -17.12 13.10 -20.28
C TRP A 454 -17.66 13.08 -21.71
N THR A 455 -17.59 11.95 -22.42
CA THR A 455 -17.91 11.86 -23.85
C THR A 455 -18.90 10.76 -24.21
N CYS A 456 -19.01 9.72 -23.38
CA CYS A 456 -20.01 8.67 -23.55
C CYS A 456 -21.40 9.25 -23.23
N SER A 457 -22.23 9.35 -24.26
CA SER A 457 -23.68 9.49 -24.13
C SER A 457 -24.29 8.10 -24.29
N PRO A 458 -24.93 7.54 -23.25
CA PRO A 458 -25.55 6.21 -23.33
C PRO A 458 -26.74 6.18 -24.30
#